data_AF-A0A975K8Y7-F1
#
_entry.id   AF-A0A975K8Y7-F1
#
_cell.length_a   1.000
_cell.length_b   1.000
_cell.length_c   1.000
_cell.angle_alpha   90.00
_cell.angle_beta   90.00
_cell.angle_gamma   90.00
#
_symmetry.space_group_name_H-M   'P 1'
#
loop_
_entity.id
_entity.type
_entity.pdbx_description
1 polymer ?
#
loop_
_entity_poly.entity_id
_entity_poly.type
_entity_poly.pdbx_seq_one_letter_code
_entity_poly.pdbx_strand_id
1 'polypeptide(L)'
;MSLHRLVEDYSRRCRDCATPAELFALTEAAAREIKFPRLAMVHGLSFRRPDRRLIRLDNFGEWADIFVERKYYRDDPALLACQRTNTAFAWTEMPRLLHLTHRQHLILGEAQRHGLSTGFTLPIGVMGEPHGCCSFARDGTELPSRWYCRAAALIGADAFREARRLHGYPARAKQLPQLSDRKFDCLELLAIGKTDPEIAIILGLQDSTVRSYMAQLRLDFDVYSRTQLTAEALRFGLVSYGDAIP
;
A
#
# COMPACT_ATOMS: atom_id res chain seq x y z
N MET A 1 1.71 8.07 30.77
CA MET A 1 0.93 6.83 30.58
C MET A 1 1.90 5.69 30.24
N SER A 2 1.63 4.43 30.62
CA SER A 2 2.50 3.32 30.16
C SER A 2 2.29 3.09 28.65
N LEU A 3 3.31 2.60 27.95
CA LEU A 3 3.24 2.41 26.50
C LEU A 3 2.10 1.48 26.07
N HIS A 4 1.85 0.42 26.84
CA HIS A 4 0.73 -0.49 26.62
C HIS A 4 -0.62 0.23 26.70
N ARG A 5 -0.84 1.01 27.76
CA ARG A 5 -2.08 1.78 27.93
C ARG A 5 -2.26 2.83 26.84
N LEU A 6 -1.17 3.44 26.36
CA LEU A 6 -1.22 4.37 25.24
C LEU A 6 -1.75 3.69 23.97
N VAL A 7 -1.18 2.54 23.62
CA VAL A 7 -1.61 1.78 22.43
C VAL A 7 -3.06 1.33 22.58
N GLU A 8 -3.44 0.74 23.72
CA GLU A 8 -4.82 0.31 23.97
C GLU A 8 -5.85 1.45 23.94
N ASP A 9 -5.53 2.59 24.57
CA ASP A 9 -6.39 3.77 24.55
C ASP A 9 -6.55 4.32 23.13
N TYR A 10 -5.44 4.41 22.40
CA TYR A 10 -5.46 4.83 21.00
C TYR A 10 -6.31 3.90 20.13
N SER A 11 -6.09 2.58 20.20
CA SER A 11 -6.84 1.57 19.44
C SER A 11 -8.35 1.59 19.72
N ARG A 12 -8.77 2.00 20.92
CA ARG A 12 -10.18 2.24 21.24
C ARG A 12 -10.66 3.53 20.60
N ARG A 13 -10.01 4.66 20.90
CA ARG A 13 -10.48 6.00 20.52
C ARG A 13 -10.46 6.26 19.02
N CYS A 14 -9.52 5.67 18.28
CA CYS A 14 -9.46 5.88 16.83
C CYS A 14 -10.73 5.40 16.13
N ARG A 15 -11.36 4.31 16.61
CA ARG A 15 -12.61 3.77 16.05
C ARG A 15 -13.81 4.70 16.21
N ASP A 16 -13.74 5.60 17.18
CA ASP A 16 -14.81 6.56 17.47
C ASP A 16 -14.65 7.86 16.67
N CYS A 17 -13.55 8.04 15.91
CA CYS A 17 -13.35 9.21 15.07
C CYS A 17 -14.37 9.25 13.92
N ALA A 18 -15.03 10.40 13.75
CA ALA A 18 -16.02 10.60 12.69
C ALA A 18 -15.40 11.16 11.41
N THR A 19 -14.24 11.84 11.53
CA THR A 19 -13.59 12.51 10.41
C THR A 19 -12.10 12.16 10.28
N PRO A 20 -11.52 12.22 9.06
CA PRO A 20 -10.08 12.05 8.88
C PRO A 20 -9.23 13.04 9.69
N ALA A 21 -9.72 14.26 9.90
CA ALA A 21 -9.01 15.29 10.67
C ALA A 21 -8.93 14.93 12.17
N GLU A 22 -10.04 14.46 12.77
CA GLU A 22 -10.06 13.97 14.14
C GLU A 22 -9.11 12.78 14.34
N LEU A 23 -9.16 11.83 13.42
CA LEU A 23 -8.26 10.67 13.43
C LEU A 23 -6.80 11.11 13.36
N PHE A 24 -6.46 12.00 12.44
CA PHE A 24 -5.09 12.47 12.28
C PHE A 24 -4.60 13.21 13.52
N ALA A 25 -5.41 14.10 14.10
CA ALA A 25 -5.07 14.82 15.34
C ALA A 25 -4.84 13.86 16.53
N LEU A 26 -5.70 12.84 16.68
CA LEU A 26 -5.52 11.80 17.70
C LEU A 26 -4.21 11.03 17.49
N THR A 27 -3.90 10.68 16.24
CA THR A 27 -2.70 9.92 15.87
C THR A 27 -1.44 10.74 16.06
N GLU A 28 -1.47 12.02 15.71
CA GLU A 28 -0.38 12.96 15.95
C GLU A 28 -0.08 13.11 17.44
N ALA A 29 -1.11 13.24 18.28
CA ALA A 29 -0.94 13.33 19.73
C ALA A 29 -0.26 12.06 20.29
N ALA A 30 -0.72 10.88 19.88
CA ALA A 30 -0.10 9.61 20.27
C ALA A 30 1.34 9.48 19.75
N ALA A 31 1.61 9.88 18.51
CA ALA A 31 2.93 9.87 17.89
C ALA A 31 3.93 10.75 18.67
N ARG A 32 3.49 11.93 19.12
CA ARG A 32 4.30 12.82 19.98
C ARG A 32 4.65 12.17 21.32
N GLU A 33 3.74 11.44 21.96
CA GLU A 33 4.02 10.72 23.21
C GLU A 33 5.15 9.67 23.04
N ILE A 34 5.20 9.00 21.88
CA ILE A 34 6.25 8.03 21.53
C ILE A 34 7.44 8.64 20.79
N LYS A 35 7.60 9.97 20.88
CA LYS A 35 8.77 10.73 20.38
C LYS A 35 8.90 10.78 18.84
N PHE A 36 7.77 10.69 18.14
CA PHE A 36 7.66 10.96 16.71
C PHE A 36 6.76 12.19 16.48
N PRO A 37 7.32 13.42 16.44
CA PRO A 37 6.53 14.63 16.28
C PRO A 37 5.96 14.80 14.86
N ARG A 38 6.55 14.12 13.86
CA ARG A 38 6.12 14.19 12.46
C ARG A 38 5.50 12.85 12.05
N LEU A 39 4.36 12.92 11.37
CA LEU A 39 3.61 11.78 10.89
C LEU A 39 3.05 12.10 9.49
N ALA A 40 3.11 11.10 8.61
CA ALA A 40 2.38 11.07 7.36
C ALA A 40 1.65 9.72 7.22
N MET A 41 0.39 9.78 6.82
CA MET A 41 -0.44 8.64 6.45
C MET A 41 -0.89 8.86 5.02
N VAL A 42 -0.39 8.05 4.08
CA VAL A 42 -0.57 8.33 2.66
C VAL A 42 -0.84 7.08 1.85
N HIS A 43 -1.74 7.17 0.87
CA HIS A 43 -1.66 6.36 -0.34
C HIS A 43 -0.70 7.04 -1.31
N GLY A 44 0.32 6.34 -1.82
CA GLY A 44 1.30 6.96 -2.73
C GLY A 44 0.67 7.54 -4.00
N LEU A 45 -0.46 6.98 -4.43
CA LEU A 45 -1.23 7.47 -5.58
C LEU A 45 -1.85 8.87 -5.34
N SER A 46 -2.09 9.25 -4.08
CA SER A 46 -2.72 10.54 -3.72
C SER A 46 -1.94 11.75 -4.23
N PHE A 47 -0.61 11.63 -4.34
CA PHE A 47 0.25 12.70 -4.86
C PHE A 47 0.17 12.86 -6.39
N ARG A 48 -0.20 11.80 -7.11
CA ARG A 48 -0.32 11.80 -8.58
C ARG A 48 -1.73 12.12 -9.04
N ARG A 49 -2.73 11.64 -8.30
CA ARG A 49 -4.15 11.79 -8.60
C ARG A 49 -4.89 12.05 -7.30
N PRO A 50 -5.01 13.32 -6.86
CA PRO A 50 -5.81 13.64 -5.70
C PRO A 50 -7.26 13.16 -5.90
N ASP A 51 -7.74 12.33 -4.98
CA ASP A 51 -9.09 11.78 -4.99
C ASP A 51 -9.58 11.71 -3.54
N ARG A 52 -10.88 11.97 -3.31
CA ARG A 52 -11.45 11.97 -1.95
C ARG A 52 -11.32 10.62 -1.25
N ARG A 53 -11.16 9.53 -2.00
CA ARG A 53 -10.94 8.19 -1.49
C ARG A 53 -9.45 7.87 -1.30
N LEU A 54 -8.52 8.76 -1.61
CA LEU A 54 -7.10 8.51 -1.36
C LEU A 54 -6.67 9.22 -0.06
N ILE A 55 -6.02 8.46 0.82
CA ILE A 55 -5.57 8.98 2.11
C ILE A 55 -4.34 9.85 1.87
N ARG A 56 -4.38 11.10 2.34
CA ARG A 56 -3.22 11.98 2.43
C ARG A 56 -3.41 12.88 3.64
N LEU A 57 -2.82 12.48 4.76
CA LEU A 57 -2.88 13.19 6.04
C LEU A 57 -1.45 13.28 6.57
N ASP A 58 -0.91 14.49 6.70
CA ASP A 58 0.45 14.67 7.20
C ASP A 58 0.59 16.02 7.93
N ASN A 59 1.62 16.09 8.77
CA ASN A 59 2.03 17.32 9.44
C ASN A 59 3.48 17.69 9.06
N PHE A 60 3.91 17.36 7.83
CA PHE A 60 5.28 17.63 7.38
C PHE A 60 5.52 19.10 7.03
N GLY A 61 4.46 19.93 7.00
CA GLY A 61 4.55 21.37 6.80
C GLY A 61 5.11 21.70 5.41
N GLU A 62 6.03 22.67 5.35
CA GLU A 62 6.66 23.12 4.09
C GLU A 62 7.25 21.97 3.26
N TRP A 63 7.77 20.92 3.91
CA TRP A 63 8.29 19.76 3.19
C TRP A 63 7.22 19.07 2.34
N ALA A 64 5.96 19.02 2.79
CA ALA A 64 4.87 18.42 2.02
C ALA A 64 4.61 19.16 0.70
N ASP A 65 4.75 20.49 0.72
CA ASP A 65 4.59 21.33 -0.46
C ASP A 65 5.76 21.14 -1.44
N ILE A 66 7.00 21.21 -0.93
CA ILE A 66 8.22 20.95 -1.70
C ILE A 66 8.18 19.56 -2.35
N PHE A 67 7.76 18.54 -1.59
CA PHE A 67 7.68 17.16 -2.04
C PHE A 67 6.72 16.99 -3.23
N VAL A 68 5.62 17.73 -3.25
CA VAL A 68 4.68 17.76 -4.38
C VAL A 68 5.21 18.58 -5.53
N GLU A 69 5.67 19.81 -5.28
CA GLU A 69 6.15 20.75 -6.30
C GLU A 69 7.31 20.14 -7.11
N ARG A 70 8.29 19.55 -6.42
CA ARG A 70 9.45 18.90 -7.03
C ARG A 70 9.18 17.48 -7.56
N LYS A 71 7.93 17.03 -7.42
CA LYS A 71 7.44 15.71 -7.84
C LYS A 71 8.24 14.55 -7.23
N TYR A 72 8.67 14.71 -5.98
CA TYR A 72 9.46 13.70 -5.25
C TYR A 72 8.69 12.42 -4.97
N TYR A 73 7.37 12.45 -4.91
CA TYR A 73 6.51 11.26 -4.86
C TYR A 73 6.71 10.26 -6.01
N ARG A 74 7.40 10.65 -7.10
CA ARG A 74 7.70 9.72 -8.21
C ARG A 74 8.84 8.77 -7.88
N ASP A 75 9.79 9.24 -7.06
CA ASP A 75 11.05 8.58 -6.77
C ASP A 75 11.25 8.38 -5.26
N ASP A 76 10.21 8.62 -4.45
CA ASP A 76 10.28 8.56 -2.99
C ASP A 76 10.80 7.18 -2.52
N PRO A 77 11.98 7.13 -1.88
CA PRO A 77 12.55 5.88 -1.44
C PRO A 77 11.70 5.19 -0.36
N ALA A 78 10.94 5.92 0.46
CA ALA A 78 10.07 5.32 1.47
C ALA A 78 8.88 4.61 0.83
N LEU A 79 8.19 5.25 -0.12
CA LEU A 79 7.08 4.63 -0.85
C LEU A 79 7.55 3.42 -1.67
N LEU A 80 8.74 3.49 -2.28
CA LEU A 80 9.31 2.38 -3.04
C LEU A 80 9.74 1.22 -2.13
N ALA A 81 10.32 1.51 -0.96
CA ALA A 81 10.72 0.49 0.01
C ALA A 81 9.50 -0.24 0.58
N CYS A 82 8.36 0.45 0.74
CA CYS A 82 7.10 -0.16 1.15
C CYS A 82 6.59 -1.24 0.18
N GLN A 83 7.05 -1.26 -1.07
CA GLN A 83 6.71 -2.31 -2.04
C GLN A 83 7.60 -3.56 -1.91
N ARG A 84 8.63 -3.52 -1.06
CA ARG A 84 9.65 -4.58 -0.90
C ARG A 84 9.60 -5.29 0.44
N THR A 85 8.77 -4.82 1.37
CA THR A 85 8.62 -5.41 2.70
C THR A 85 7.18 -5.29 3.18
N ASN A 86 6.77 -6.21 4.04
CA ASN A 86 5.49 -6.18 4.77
C ASN A 86 5.68 -5.80 6.25
N THR A 87 6.90 -5.46 6.67
CA THR A 87 7.22 -5.02 8.04
C THR A 87 7.69 -3.58 8.05
N ALA A 88 7.49 -2.91 9.17
CA ALA A 88 8.00 -1.55 9.35
C ALA A 88 9.53 -1.53 9.40
N PHE A 89 10.12 -0.49 8.83
CA PHE A 89 11.56 -0.35 8.67
C PHE A 89 12.02 1.05 9.05
N ALA A 90 13.25 1.15 9.55
CA ALA A 90 13.93 2.42 9.73
C ALA A 90 14.43 2.95 8.38
N TRP A 91 14.47 4.26 8.19
CA TRP A 91 15.00 4.85 6.96
C TRP A 91 16.47 4.50 6.71
N THR A 92 17.23 4.26 7.78
CA THR A 92 18.62 3.75 7.71
C THR A 92 18.73 2.33 7.17
N GLU A 93 17.64 1.56 7.17
CA GLU A 93 17.58 0.20 6.61
C GLU A 93 17.15 0.18 5.15
N MET A 94 16.73 1.31 4.56
CA MET A 94 16.34 1.41 3.15
C MET A 94 17.38 0.85 2.18
N PRO A 95 18.70 1.03 2.37
CA PRO A 95 19.71 0.45 1.47
C PRO A 95 19.69 -1.08 1.40
N ARG A 96 19.06 -1.78 2.37
CA ARG A 96 18.84 -3.23 2.31
C ARG A 96 17.65 -3.63 1.44
N LEU A 97 16.71 -2.70 1.22
CA LEU A 97 15.48 -2.92 0.46
C LEU A 97 15.57 -2.39 -0.97
N LEU A 98 16.40 -1.36 -1.20
CA LEU A 98 16.53 -0.64 -2.45
C LEU A 98 17.99 -0.29 -2.75
N HIS A 99 18.35 -0.31 -4.02
CA HIS A 99 19.55 0.38 -4.50
C HIS A 99 19.19 1.85 -4.71
N LEU A 100 19.60 2.70 -3.76
CA LEU A 100 19.27 4.12 -3.79
C LEU A 100 20.00 4.83 -4.93
N THR A 101 19.23 5.54 -5.76
CA THR A 101 19.73 6.41 -6.82
C THR A 101 20.24 7.73 -6.25
N HIS A 102 21.01 8.48 -7.04
CA HIS A 102 21.44 9.83 -6.67
C HIS A 102 20.25 10.75 -6.33
N ARG A 103 19.17 10.69 -7.11
CA ARG A 103 17.95 11.47 -6.87
C ARG A 103 17.29 11.12 -5.53
N GLN A 104 17.26 9.84 -5.15
CA GLN A 104 16.72 9.41 -3.85
C GLN A 104 17.57 9.89 -2.67
N HIS A 105 18.89 9.90 -2.81
CA HIS A 105 19.77 10.51 -1.79
C HIS A 105 19.52 12.01 -1.64
N LEU A 106 19.28 12.74 -2.75
CA LEU A 106 18.92 14.15 -2.70
C LEU A 106 17.58 14.38 -1.98
N ILE A 107 16.57 13.55 -2.24
CA ILE A 107 15.26 13.63 -1.57
C ILE A 107 15.44 13.48 -0.05
N LEU A 108 16.17 12.46 0.40
CA LEU A 108 16.43 12.22 1.83
C LEU A 108 17.24 13.37 2.47
N GLY A 109 18.27 13.86 1.77
CA GLY A 109 19.09 14.97 2.26
C GLY A 109 18.32 16.30 2.34
N GLU A 110 17.37 16.54 1.44
CA GLU A 110 16.51 17.72 1.50
C GLU A 110 15.47 17.56 2.63
N ALA A 111 14.85 16.38 2.77
CA ALA A 111 13.92 16.09 3.86
C ALA A 111 14.56 16.35 5.24
N GLN A 112 15.82 15.96 5.41
CA GLN A 112 16.61 16.22 6.62
C GLN A 112 16.69 17.71 6.95
N ARG A 113 16.88 18.60 5.96
CA ARG A 113 16.94 20.05 6.18
C ARG A 113 15.62 20.65 6.67
N HIS A 114 14.51 19.95 6.46
CA HIS A 114 13.18 20.32 6.96
C HIS A 114 12.79 19.55 8.24
N GLY A 115 13.76 18.95 8.94
CA GLY A 115 13.54 18.29 10.23
C GLY A 115 12.99 16.86 10.13
N LEU A 116 13.11 16.22 8.96
CA LEU A 116 12.81 14.81 8.74
C LEU A 116 14.12 14.03 8.60
N SER A 117 14.89 14.01 9.68
CA SER A 117 16.25 13.47 9.70
C SER A 117 16.26 11.95 9.87
N THR A 118 15.42 11.44 10.76
CA THR A 118 15.24 10.00 10.97
C THR A 118 13.77 9.64 10.89
N GLY A 119 13.48 8.48 10.30
CA GLY A 119 12.11 8.03 10.15
C GLY A 119 11.96 6.52 10.22
N PHE A 120 10.73 6.12 10.50
CA PHE A 120 10.28 4.75 10.65
C PHE A 120 8.98 4.62 9.88
N THR A 121 8.96 3.77 8.87
CA THR A 121 7.83 3.65 7.95
C THR A 121 7.24 2.26 8.00
N LEU A 122 5.93 2.20 8.20
CA LEU A 122 5.14 0.99 8.15
C LEU A 122 4.44 0.90 6.79
N PRO A 123 4.76 -0.09 5.95
CA PRO A 123 3.98 -0.39 4.75
C PRO A 123 2.60 -0.92 5.14
N ILE A 124 1.56 -0.40 4.48
CA ILE A 124 0.18 -0.84 4.69
C ILE A 124 -0.49 -0.95 3.33
N GLY A 125 -0.72 -2.19 2.89
CA GLY A 125 -1.33 -2.47 1.60
C GLY A 125 -2.36 -3.58 1.71
N VAL A 126 -3.45 -3.44 0.97
CA VAL A 126 -4.36 -4.53 0.66
C VAL A 126 -4.30 -4.74 -0.85
N MET A 127 -4.18 -5.99 -1.27
CA MET A 127 -4.13 -6.32 -2.70
C MET A 127 -5.37 -5.77 -3.41
N GLY A 128 -5.15 -5.06 -4.51
CA GLY A 128 -6.22 -4.41 -5.27
C GLY A 128 -6.68 -3.05 -4.76
N GLU A 129 -6.20 -2.60 -3.61
CA GLU A 129 -6.36 -1.23 -3.13
C GLU A 129 -5.08 -0.42 -3.39
N PRO A 130 -5.15 0.93 -3.44
CA PRO A 130 -3.96 1.76 -3.53
C PRO A 130 -2.97 1.45 -2.39
N HIS A 131 -1.69 1.24 -2.73
CA HIS A 131 -0.66 1.03 -1.71
C HIS A 131 -0.51 2.27 -0.82
N GLY A 132 -0.43 2.03 0.48
CA GLY A 132 -0.22 3.09 1.47
C GLY A 132 0.87 2.77 2.48
N CYS A 133 1.13 3.76 3.32
CA CYS A 133 2.04 3.63 4.44
C CYS A 133 1.74 4.67 5.53
N CYS A 134 2.27 4.38 6.72
CA CYS A 134 2.39 5.33 7.82
C CYS A 134 3.87 5.60 8.06
N SER A 135 4.31 6.84 7.87
CA SER A 135 5.69 7.28 8.11
C SER A 135 5.75 8.18 9.33
N PHE A 136 6.46 7.71 10.35
CA PHE A 136 6.80 8.48 11.54
C PHE A 136 8.18 9.04 11.37
N ALA A 137 8.36 10.32 11.67
CA ALA A 137 9.63 11.00 11.52
C ALA A 137 9.92 11.92 12.70
N ARG A 138 11.19 12.23 12.87
CA ARG A 138 11.66 13.18 13.86
C ARG A 138 12.91 13.88 13.35
N ASP A 139 13.18 15.02 13.97
CA ASP A 139 14.50 15.61 13.90
C ASP A 139 15.39 14.99 14.99
N GLY A 140 16.62 14.64 14.61
CA GLY A 140 17.55 13.90 15.44
C GLY A 140 18.26 12.77 14.70
N THR A 141 19.36 12.32 15.29
CA THR A 141 20.30 11.35 14.71
C THR A 141 19.87 9.90 14.85
N GLU A 142 18.98 9.60 15.80
CA GLU A 142 18.55 8.24 16.13
C GLU A 142 17.04 8.14 16.29
N LEU A 143 16.51 6.97 15.94
CA LEU A 143 15.14 6.61 16.24
C LEU A 143 14.93 6.52 17.77
N PRO A 144 13.68 6.71 18.23
CA PRO A 144 13.34 6.40 19.61
C PRO A 144 13.54 4.91 19.93
N SER A 145 13.37 4.54 21.21
CA SER A 145 13.59 3.16 21.66
C SER A 145 12.79 2.14 20.81
N ARG A 146 13.30 0.91 20.69
CA ARG A 146 12.63 -0.18 19.94
C ARG A 146 11.17 -0.38 20.34
N TRP A 147 10.82 -0.13 21.60
CA TRP A 147 9.46 -0.25 22.10
C TRP A 147 8.57 0.86 21.56
N TYR A 148 9.06 2.10 21.48
CA TYR A 148 8.35 3.19 20.83
C TYR A 148 8.18 2.95 19.33
N CYS A 149 9.17 2.37 18.62
CA CYS A 149 8.99 1.97 17.23
C CYS A 149 7.90 0.88 17.07
N ARG A 150 7.85 -0.10 17.98
CA ARG A 150 6.77 -1.11 17.99
C ARG A 150 5.39 -0.48 18.25
N ALA A 151 5.31 0.47 19.18
CA ALA A 151 4.07 1.20 19.42
C ALA A 151 3.67 2.05 18.21
N ALA A 152 4.64 2.69 17.53
CA ALA A 152 4.39 3.43 16.28
C ALA A 152 3.81 2.51 15.20
N ALA A 153 4.32 1.28 15.06
CA ALA A 153 3.77 0.32 14.11
C ALA A 153 2.31 -0.06 14.45
N LEU A 154 2.00 -0.32 15.73
CA LEU A 154 0.63 -0.66 16.16
C LEU A 154 -0.33 0.52 15.97
N ILE A 155 0.05 1.70 16.44
CA ILE A 155 -0.71 2.95 16.28
C ILE A 155 -0.91 3.26 14.79
N GLY A 156 0.14 3.17 13.99
CA GLY A 156 0.08 3.42 12.55
C GLY A 156 -0.82 2.44 11.81
N ALA A 157 -0.80 1.16 12.19
CA ALA A 157 -1.68 0.14 11.61
C ALA A 157 -3.16 0.44 11.92
N ASP A 158 -3.49 0.75 13.18
CA ASP A 158 -4.85 1.11 13.58
C ASP A 158 -5.32 2.42 12.95
N ALA A 159 -4.44 3.43 12.92
CA ALA A 159 -4.70 4.71 12.26
C ALA A 159 -5.09 4.49 10.80
N PHE A 160 -4.29 3.71 10.07
CA PHE A 160 -4.52 3.53 8.64
C PHE A 160 -5.74 2.67 8.35
N ARG A 161 -6.00 1.63 9.17
CA ARG A 161 -7.23 0.85 9.11
C ARG A 161 -8.46 1.74 9.26
N GLU A 162 -8.40 2.69 10.18
CA GLU A 162 -9.50 3.61 10.42
C GLU A 162 -9.61 4.68 9.32
N ALA A 163 -8.49 5.21 8.83
CA ALA A 163 -8.47 6.11 7.69
C ALA A 163 -9.08 5.43 6.45
N ARG A 164 -8.79 4.15 6.23
CA ARG A 164 -9.43 3.34 5.18
C ARG A 164 -10.94 3.33 5.34
N ARG A 165 -11.49 3.06 6.54
CA ARG A 165 -12.94 3.11 6.79
C ARG A 165 -13.52 4.48 6.44
N LEU A 166 -12.90 5.56 6.92
CA LEU A 166 -13.36 6.94 6.70
C LEU A 166 -13.29 7.38 5.22
N HIS A 167 -12.42 6.77 4.42
CA HIS A 167 -12.30 7.03 2.97
C HIS A 167 -13.11 6.05 2.11
N GLY A 168 -13.98 5.24 2.73
CA GLY A 168 -14.88 4.32 2.04
C GLY A 168 -14.16 3.08 1.50
N TYR A 169 -13.18 2.56 2.24
CA TYR A 169 -12.62 1.23 2.02
C TYR A 169 -13.17 0.19 3.01
N PRO A 170 -13.20 -1.10 2.62
CA PRO A 170 -12.92 -1.59 1.28
C PRO A 170 -13.92 -1.01 0.28
N ALA A 171 -13.45 -0.70 -0.94
CA ALA A 171 -14.39 -0.43 -2.03
C ALA A 171 -15.33 -1.64 -2.14
N ARG A 172 -16.61 -1.42 -2.49
CA ARG A 172 -17.62 -2.50 -2.60
C ARG A 172 -16.96 -3.77 -3.14
N ALA A 173 -16.90 -4.79 -2.29
CA ALA A 173 -16.17 -6.00 -2.62
C ALA A 173 -16.81 -6.63 -3.86
N LYS A 174 -16.06 -6.74 -4.96
CA LYS A 174 -16.45 -7.63 -6.04
C LYS A 174 -16.42 -9.04 -5.46
N GLN A 175 -17.50 -9.78 -5.62
CA GLN A 175 -17.54 -11.18 -5.21
C GLN A 175 -16.59 -11.98 -6.11
N LEU A 176 -15.85 -12.90 -5.51
CA LEU A 176 -15.05 -13.83 -6.29
C LEU A 176 -16.01 -14.74 -7.08
N PRO A 177 -15.87 -14.83 -8.41
CA PRO A 177 -16.73 -15.70 -9.20
C PRO A 177 -16.48 -17.17 -8.87
N GLN A 178 -17.52 -18.01 -8.96
CA GLN A 178 -17.36 -19.46 -8.86
C GLN A 178 -16.77 -20.00 -10.17
N LEU A 179 -15.54 -20.50 -10.12
CA LEU A 179 -14.83 -21.04 -11.26
C LEU A 179 -14.80 -22.56 -11.20
N SER A 180 -15.00 -23.22 -12.34
CA SER A 180 -14.68 -24.64 -12.47
C SER A 180 -13.18 -24.84 -12.61
N ASP A 181 -12.68 -26.03 -12.26
CA ASP A 181 -11.26 -26.40 -12.40
C ASP A 181 -10.73 -26.08 -13.81
N ARG A 182 -11.50 -26.39 -14.85
CA ARG A 182 -11.10 -26.11 -16.24
C ARG A 182 -11.02 -24.62 -16.58
N LYS A 183 -11.91 -23.80 -16.02
CA LYS A 183 -11.83 -22.35 -16.17
C LYS A 183 -10.61 -21.80 -15.43
N PHE A 184 -10.28 -22.38 -14.27
CA PHE A 184 -9.10 -22.03 -13.50
C PHE A 184 -7.80 -22.38 -14.24
N ASP A 185 -7.66 -23.62 -14.77
CA ASP A 185 -6.53 -24.04 -15.62
C ASP A 185 -6.29 -23.05 -16.78
N CYS A 186 -7.38 -22.63 -17.43
CA CYS A 186 -7.32 -21.67 -18.53
C CYS A 186 -6.90 -20.27 -18.06
N LEU A 187 -7.30 -19.86 -16.85
CA LEU A 187 -6.96 -18.57 -16.26
C LEU A 187 -5.47 -18.49 -15.87
N GLU A 188 -4.91 -19.56 -15.33
CA GLU A 188 -3.48 -19.65 -15.01
C GLU A 188 -2.61 -19.54 -16.27
N LEU A 189 -2.95 -20.29 -17.32
CA LEU A 189 -2.22 -20.22 -18.59
C LEU A 189 -2.39 -18.87 -19.29
N LEU A 190 -3.57 -18.25 -19.18
CA LEU A 190 -3.76 -16.87 -19.63
C LEU A 190 -2.83 -15.92 -18.88
N ALA A 191 -2.67 -16.08 -17.56
CA ALA A 191 -1.86 -15.17 -16.75
C ALA A 191 -0.40 -15.19 -17.19
N ILE A 192 0.15 -16.34 -17.57
CA ILE A 192 1.53 -16.48 -18.08
C ILE A 192 1.68 -16.09 -19.57
N GLY A 193 0.63 -15.54 -20.18
CA GLY A 193 0.65 -14.99 -21.54
C GLY A 193 0.30 -15.96 -22.66
N LYS A 194 -0.26 -17.14 -22.37
CA LYS A 194 -0.67 -18.09 -23.43
C LYS A 194 -1.88 -17.59 -24.22
N THR A 195 -1.83 -17.86 -25.51
CA THR A 195 -2.93 -17.65 -26.46
C THR A 195 -3.96 -18.78 -26.38
N ASP A 196 -5.18 -18.54 -26.85
CA ASP A 196 -6.24 -19.58 -26.81
C ASP A 196 -5.85 -20.88 -27.50
N PRO A 197 -5.19 -20.88 -28.68
CA PRO A 197 -4.71 -22.11 -29.30
C PRO A 197 -3.65 -22.83 -28.46
N GLU A 198 -2.72 -22.11 -27.83
CA GLU A 198 -1.71 -22.71 -26.97
C GLU A 198 -2.34 -23.33 -25.71
N ILE A 199 -3.29 -22.64 -25.09
CA ILE A 199 -4.06 -23.16 -23.96
C ILE A 199 -4.80 -24.44 -24.37
N ALA A 200 -5.43 -24.43 -25.54
CA ALA A 200 -6.15 -25.58 -26.07
C ALA A 200 -5.22 -26.79 -26.24
N ILE A 201 -4.03 -26.59 -26.80
CA ILE A 201 -3.00 -27.64 -26.93
C ILE A 201 -2.56 -28.15 -25.56
N ILE A 202 -2.22 -27.26 -24.63
CA ILE A 202 -1.71 -27.61 -23.30
C ILE A 202 -2.75 -28.41 -22.50
N LEU A 203 -4.02 -28.03 -22.57
CA LEU A 203 -5.09 -28.66 -21.79
C LEU A 203 -5.80 -29.81 -22.53
N GLY A 204 -5.43 -30.11 -23.77
CA GLY A 204 -6.08 -31.12 -24.60
C GLY A 204 -7.54 -30.77 -24.94
N LEU A 205 -7.82 -29.48 -25.15
CA LEU A 205 -9.14 -28.94 -25.48
C LEU A 205 -9.23 -28.50 -26.94
N GLN A 206 -10.45 -28.25 -27.43
CA GLN A 206 -10.66 -27.57 -28.71
C GLN A 206 -10.49 -26.05 -28.53
N ASP A 207 -9.95 -25.36 -29.54
CA ASP A 207 -9.81 -23.89 -29.54
C ASP A 207 -11.15 -23.18 -29.26
N SER A 208 -12.25 -23.69 -29.83
CA SER A 208 -13.60 -23.19 -29.59
C SER A 208 -14.04 -23.31 -28.11
N THR A 209 -13.63 -24.38 -27.43
CA THR A 209 -13.92 -24.59 -26.00
C THR A 209 -13.18 -23.56 -25.15
N VAL A 210 -11.89 -23.33 -25.43
CA VAL A 210 -11.10 -22.32 -24.70
C VAL A 210 -11.67 -20.92 -24.91
N ARG A 211 -12.01 -20.55 -26.16
CA ARG A 211 -12.66 -19.26 -26.44
C ARG A 211 -13.97 -19.08 -25.68
N SER A 212 -14.76 -20.15 -25.54
CA SER A 212 -16.00 -20.14 -24.78
C SER A 212 -15.73 -19.94 -23.28
N TYR A 213 -14.75 -20.63 -22.70
CA TYR A 213 -14.33 -20.41 -21.31
C TYR A 213 -13.81 -18.99 -21.09
N MET A 214 -13.01 -18.43 -22.01
CA MET A 214 -12.52 -17.06 -21.94
C MET A 214 -13.64 -16.01 -22.05
N ALA A 215 -14.69 -16.28 -22.82
CA ALA A 215 -15.87 -15.43 -22.86
C ALA A 215 -16.64 -15.47 -21.54
N GLN A 216 -16.84 -16.66 -20.97
CA GLN A 216 -17.51 -16.82 -19.68
C GLN A 216 -16.71 -16.19 -18.54
N LEU A 217 -15.40 -16.41 -18.47
CA LEU A 217 -14.52 -15.77 -17.48
C LEU A 217 -14.63 -14.25 -17.52
N ARG A 218 -14.63 -13.64 -18.72
CA ARG A 218 -14.80 -12.20 -18.85
C ARG A 218 -16.15 -11.70 -18.31
N LEU A 219 -17.23 -12.46 -18.54
CA LEU A 219 -18.55 -12.17 -17.97
C LEU A 219 -18.55 -12.34 -16.44
N ASP A 220 -17.98 -13.45 -15.96
CA ASP A 220 -17.91 -13.81 -14.54
C ASP A 220 -17.16 -12.72 -13.73
N PHE A 221 -16.08 -12.16 -14.28
CA PHE A 221 -15.28 -11.09 -13.66
C PHE A 221 -15.73 -9.66 -13.98
N ASP A 222 -16.76 -9.48 -14.82
CA ASP A 222 -17.24 -8.18 -15.32
C ASP A 222 -16.12 -7.33 -15.97
N VAL A 223 -15.47 -7.92 -16.98
CA VAL A 223 -14.38 -7.31 -17.75
C VAL A 223 -14.51 -7.56 -19.25
N TYR A 224 -13.85 -6.72 -20.05
CA TYR A 224 -13.97 -6.77 -21.51
C TYR A 224 -12.81 -7.50 -22.19
N SER A 225 -11.61 -7.40 -21.62
CA SER A 225 -10.38 -7.89 -22.24
C SER A 225 -9.66 -8.96 -21.42
N ARG A 226 -8.81 -9.73 -22.10
CA ARG A 226 -7.90 -10.70 -21.47
C ARG A 226 -6.98 -10.03 -20.46
N THR A 227 -6.44 -8.86 -20.80
CA THR A 227 -5.58 -8.08 -19.91
C THR A 227 -6.30 -7.66 -18.63
N GLN A 228 -7.56 -7.22 -18.74
CA GLN A 228 -8.38 -6.91 -17.56
C GLN A 228 -8.69 -8.17 -16.74
N LEU A 229 -8.94 -9.30 -17.40
CA LEU A 229 -9.16 -10.59 -16.72
C LEU A 229 -7.92 -11.04 -15.94
N THR A 230 -6.71 -10.94 -16.51
CA THR A 230 -5.46 -11.21 -15.80
C THR A 230 -5.28 -10.25 -14.62
N ALA A 231 -5.58 -8.96 -14.80
CA ALA A 231 -5.48 -7.97 -13.72
C ALA A 231 -6.45 -8.25 -12.56
N GLU A 232 -7.70 -8.66 -12.85
CA GLU A 232 -8.66 -9.08 -11.83
C GLU A 232 -8.22 -10.39 -11.16
N ALA A 233 -7.69 -11.36 -11.90
CA ALA A 233 -7.18 -12.61 -11.33
C ALA A 233 -6.04 -12.35 -10.34
N LEU A 234 -5.09 -11.46 -10.68
CA LEU A 234 -4.04 -10.98 -9.78
C LEU A 234 -4.65 -10.25 -8.56
N ARG A 235 -5.67 -9.42 -8.78
CA ARG A 235 -6.36 -8.65 -7.72
C ARG A 235 -7.02 -9.56 -6.68
N PHE A 236 -7.61 -10.66 -7.13
CA PHE A 236 -8.23 -11.68 -6.28
C PHE A 236 -7.22 -12.69 -5.71
N GLY A 237 -5.95 -12.63 -6.12
CA GLY A 237 -4.92 -13.57 -5.68
C GLY A 237 -5.10 -14.99 -6.22
N LEU A 238 -5.80 -15.14 -7.35
CA LEU A 238 -5.96 -16.43 -8.04
C LEU A 238 -4.69 -16.83 -8.80
N VAL A 239 -3.91 -15.84 -9.21
CA VAL A 239 -2.60 -15.97 -9.85
C VAL A 239 -1.64 -14.97 -9.22
N SER A 240 -0.35 -15.22 -9.28
CA SER A 240 0.69 -14.34 -8.72
C SER A 240 1.45 -13.57 -9.80
N TYR A 241 2.18 -12.54 -9.39
CA TYR A 241 3.08 -11.82 -10.30
C TYR A 241 4.21 -12.72 -10.83
N GLY A 242 4.67 -13.72 -10.06
CA GLY A 242 5.71 -14.65 -10.52
C GLY A 242 5.19 -15.60 -11.61
N ASP A 243 3.90 -15.90 -11.60
CA ASP A 243 3.27 -16.66 -12.68
C ASP A 243 3.15 -15.78 -13.93
N ALA A 244 2.62 -14.56 -13.77
CA ALA A 244 2.27 -13.69 -14.90
C ALA A 244 3.47 -12.95 -15.54
N ILE A 245 4.52 -12.69 -14.78
CA ILE A 245 5.73 -11.96 -15.20
C ILE A 245 6.94 -12.71 -14.63
N PRO A 246 7.34 -13.83 -15.26
CA PRO A 246 8.47 -14.64 -14.80
C PRO A 246 9.83 -13.92 -14.97
#